data_AF-A0A9X1ZIW4-F1
#
_entry.id   AF-A0A9X1ZIW4-F1
#
_cell.length_a   1.000
_cell.length_b   1.000
_cell.length_c   1.000
_cell.angle_alpha   90.00
_cell.angle_beta   90.00
_cell.angle_gamma   90.00
#
_symmetry.space_group_name_H-M   'P 1'
#
loop_
_entity.id
_entity.type
_entity.pdbx_description
1 polymer ?
#
loop_
_entity_poly.entity_id
_entity_poly.type
_entity_poly.pdbx_seq_one_letter_code
_entity_poly.pdbx_strand_id
1 'polypeptide(L)' 'MKKKIAIEFGKKLAEKRKEKDILQKDLSQQCGFSLNYIGIVERGEKSISLEKVYVIAAILECSVHDLIPDEKAILLEVE' A
#
# COMPACT_ATOMS: atom_id res chain seq x y z
N MET A 1 2.67 16.72 0.87
CA MET A 1 3.29 15.79 -0.10
C MET A 1 3.54 14.37 0.44
N LYS A 2 4.54 14.11 1.30
CA LYS A 2 4.86 12.72 1.78
C LYS A 2 3.67 11.98 2.42
N LYS A 3 2.87 12.69 3.23
CA LYS A 3 1.68 12.14 3.88
C LYS A 3 0.58 11.75 2.86
N LYS A 4 0.37 12.56 1.81
CA LYS A 4 -0.62 12.28 0.75
C LYS A 4 -0.23 11.04 -0.05
N ILE A 5 1.06 10.91 -0.42
CA ILE A 5 1.58 9.71 -1.10
C ILE A 5 1.31 8.46 -0.27
N ALA A 6 1.62 8.49 1.03
CA ALA A 6 1.38 7.36 1.92
C ALA A 6 -0.11 7.01 2.03
N ILE A 7 -1.00 8.00 2.11
CA ILE A 7 -2.46 7.80 2.16
C ILE A 7 -2.97 7.15 0.87
N GLU A 8 -2.62 7.68 -0.30
CA GLU A 8 -3.10 7.14 -1.57
C GLU A 8 -2.52 5.75 -1.86
N PHE A 9 -1.25 5.52 -1.52
CA PHE A 9 -0.67 4.18 -1.55
C PHE A 9 -1.43 3.21 -0.62
N GLY A 10 -1.70 3.63 0.62
CA GLY A 10 -2.39 2.80 1.61
C GLY A 10 -3.79 2.38 1.15
N LYS A 11 -4.54 3.29 0.51
CA LYS A 11 -5.84 2.99 -0.10
C LYS A 11 -5.73 1.93 -1.20
N LYS A 12 -4.83 2.14 -2.18
CA LYS A 12 -4.60 1.19 -3.28
C LYS A 12 -4.19 -0.19 -2.77
N LEU A 13 -3.33 -0.24 -1.75
CA LEU A 13 -2.95 -1.48 -1.08
C LEU A 13 -4.18 -2.18 -0.47
N ALA A 14 -4.98 -1.46 0.32
CA ALA A 14 -6.17 -2.02 0.95
C ALA A 14 -7.20 -2.52 -0.08
N GLU A 15 -7.36 -1.80 -1.20
CA GLU A 15 -8.21 -2.20 -2.33
C GLU A 15 -7.72 -3.50 -2.96
N LYS A 16 -6.45 -3.57 -3.38
CA LYS A 16 -5.86 -4.77 -3.99
C LYS A 16 -5.87 -5.97 -3.07
N ARG A 17 -5.64 -5.77 -1.76
CA ARG A 17 -5.77 -6.84 -0.76
C ARG A 17 -7.20 -7.38 -0.68
N LYS A 18 -8.20 -6.50 -0.67
CA LYS A 18 -9.62 -6.89 -0.62
C LYS A 18 -10.07 -7.56 -1.92
N GLU A 19 -9.55 -7.16 -3.08
CA GLU A 19 -9.80 -7.84 -4.36
C GLU A 19 -9.30 -9.29 -4.35
N LYS A 20 -8.22 -9.58 -3.61
CA LYS A 20 -7.71 -10.94 -3.37
C LYS A 20 -8.43 -11.70 -2.25
N ASP A 21 -9.42 -11.09 -1.59
CA ASP A 21 -10.19 -11.65 -0.48
C ASP A 21 -9.34 -12.18 0.69
N ILE A 22 -8.24 -11.50 1.02
CA ILE A 22 -7.38 -11.86 2.16
C ILE A 22 -7.44 -10.80 3.27
N LEU A 23 -7.30 -11.21 4.53
CA LEU A 23 -7.26 -10.31 5.67
C LEU A 23 -5.88 -9.64 5.79
N GLN A 24 -5.79 -8.54 6.55
CA GLN A 24 -4.49 -7.93 6.88
C GLN A 24 -3.54 -8.92 7.57
N LYS A 25 -4.09 -9.83 8.39
CA LYS A 25 -3.32 -10.90 9.05
C LYS A 25 -2.70 -11.84 8.03
N ASP A 26 -3.45 -12.24 7.01
CA ASP A 26 -2.97 -13.17 5.98
C ASP A 26 -1.87 -12.51 5.15
N LEU A 27 -2.07 -11.25 4.74
CA LEU A 27 -1.03 -10.48 4.04
C LEU A 27 0.22 -10.33 4.91
N SER A 28 0.06 -10.03 6.21
CA SER A 28 1.19 -9.88 7.14
C SER A 28 2.03 -11.15 7.23
N GLN A 29 1.37 -12.31 7.33
CA GLN A 29 2.02 -13.61 7.41
C GLN A 29 2.77 -13.94 6.11
N GLN A 30 2.15 -13.69 4.96
CA GLN A 30 2.74 -13.98 3.65
C GLN A 30 3.93 -13.06 3.32
N CYS A 31 3.87 -11.78 3.72
CA CYS A 31 4.97 -10.82 3.50
C CYS A 31 6.09 -10.94 4.53
N GLY A 32 5.88 -11.66 5.64
CA GLY A 32 6.80 -11.65 6.79
C GLY A 32 6.82 -10.30 7.53
N PHE A 33 5.73 -9.53 7.47
CA PHE A 33 5.60 -8.23 8.15
C PHE A 33 4.69 -8.35 9.38
N SER A 34 4.80 -7.41 10.32
CA SER A 34 3.87 -7.39 11.45
C SER A 34 2.47 -6.95 11.00
N LEU A 35 1.42 -7.52 11.61
CA LEU A 35 0.04 -7.10 11.39
C LEU A 35 -0.14 -5.60 11.60
N ASN A 36 0.46 -5.05 12.67
CA ASN A 36 0.42 -3.62 12.94
C ASN A 36 1.06 -2.81 11.80
N TYR A 37 2.17 -3.29 11.22
CA TYR A 37 2.81 -2.61 10.09
C TYR A 37 1.88 -2.56 8.87
N ILE A 38 1.22 -3.67 8.51
CA ILE A 38 0.24 -3.69 7.41
C ILE A 38 -0.87 -2.65 7.67
N GLY A 39 -1.43 -2.63 8.88
CA GLY A 39 -2.46 -1.65 9.25
C GLY A 39 -1.99 -0.19 9.16
N ILE A 40 -0.80 0.11 9.65
CA ILE A 40 -0.18 1.45 9.57
C ILE A 40 -0.01 1.89 8.12
N VAL A 41 0.44 0.98 7.25
CA VAL A 41 0.65 1.27 5.82
C VAL A 41 -0.68 1.48 5.10
N GLU A 42 -1.68 0.61 5.31
CA GLU A 42 -3.01 0.77 4.69
C GLU A 42 -3.72 2.07 5.10
N ARG A 43 -3.49 2.55 6.34
CA ARG A 43 -4.00 3.86 6.79
C ARG A 43 -3.16 5.05 6.35
N GLY A 44 -2.02 4.81 5.68
CA GLY A 44 -1.10 5.86 5.24
C GLY A 44 -0.40 6.62 6.36
N GLU A 45 -0.32 6.03 7.56
CA GLU A 45 0.34 6.63 8.73
C GLU A 45 1.86 6.64 8.58
N LYS A 46 2.41 5.71 7.78
CA LYS A 46 3.85 5.62 7.49
C LYS A 46 4.10 5.35 6.02
N SER A 47 5.14 5.98 5.47
CA SER A 47 5.67 5.65 4.14
C SER A 47 6.27 4.24 4.12
N ILE A 48 6.17 3.59 2.97
CA ILE A 48 6.75 2.28 2.70
C ILE A 48 8.01 2.43 1.83
N SER A 49 8.97 1.52 1.97
CA SER A 49 10.14 1.49 1.09
C SER A 49 9.80 0.71 -0.19
N LEU A 50 10.53 0.98 -1.27
CA LEU A 50 10.28 0.36 -2.57
C LEU A 50 10.38 -1.16 -2.50
N GLU A 51 11.38 -1.70 -1.79
CA GLU A 51 11.58 -3.15 -1.64
C GLU A 51 10.36 -3.84 -1.05
N LYS A 52 9.71 -3.20 -0.06
CA LYS A 52 8.50 -3.75 0.56
C LYS A 52 7.28 -3.66 -0.35
N VAL A 53 7.21 -2.64 -1.23
CA VAL A 53 6.16 -2.57 -2.26
C VAL A 53 6.26 -3.75 -3.21
N TYR A 54 7.47 -4.10 -3.66
CA TYR A 54 7.68 -5.27 -4.53
C TYR A 54 7.30 -6.59 -3.86
N VAL A 55 7.66 -6.77 -2.58
CA VAL A 55 7.24 -7.96 -1.80
C VAL A 55 5.72 -8.07 -1.75
N ILE A 56 5.04 -6.97 -1.41
CA ILE A 56 3.58 -6.95 -1.32
C ILE A 56 2.93 -7.20 -2.68
N ALA A 57 3.42 -6.57 -3.75
CA ALA A 57 2.89 -6.75 -5.10
C ALA A 57 3.01 -8.21 -5.57
N ALA A 58 4.12 -8.88 -5.25
CA ALA A 58 4.30 -10.29 -5.56
C ALA A 58 3.28 -11.18 -4.81
N ILE A 59 3.05 -10.94 -3.53
CA ILE A 59 2.04 -11.67 -2.72
C ILE A 59 0.61 -11.40 -3.20
N LEU A 60 0.31 -10.15 -3.57
CA LEU A 60 -0.99 -9.76 -4.13
C LEU A 60 -1.13 -10.09 -5.62
N GLU A 61 -0.12 -10.72 -6.24
CA GLU A 61 -0.06 -11.07 -7.65
C GLU A 61 -0.51 -9.92 -8.57
N CYS A 62 -0.04 -8.71 -8.26
CA CYS A 62 -0.36 -7.50 -9.00
C CYS A 62 0.92 -6.77 -9.43
N SER A 63 0.77 -5.80 -10.32
CA SER A 63 1.88 -4.94 -10.70
C SER A 63 2.15 -3.92 -9.59
N VAL A 64 3.41 -3.54 -9.38
CA VAL A 64 3.73 -2.41 -8.49
C VAL A 64 3.03 -1.12 -8.91
N HIS A 65 2.73 -0.96 -10.20
CA HIS A 65 1.96 0.17 -10.74
C HIS A 65 0.52 0.21 -10.22
N ASP A 66 -0.06 -0.94 -9.87
CA ASP A 66 -1.39 -0.99 -9.28
C ASP A 66 -1.42 -0.36 -7.88
N LEU A 67 -0.29 -0.46 -7.16
CA LEU A 67 -0.12 0.05 -5.79
C LEU A 67 0.36 1.50 -5.74
N ILE A 68 1.05 1.98 -6.78
CA ILE A 68 1.61 3.34 -6.82
C ILE A 68 0.52 4.35 -7.23
N PRO A 69 0.35 5.45 -6.48
CA PRO A 69 -0.58 6.53 -6.85
C PRO A 69 -0.04 7.40 -8.01
N ASP A 70 -0.96 7.90 -8.85
CA ASP A 70 -0.67 8.82 -9.95
C ASP A 70 -0.17 10.17 -9.42
N GLU A 71 0.83 10.77 -10.08
CA GLU A 71 1.43 12.04 -9.70
C GLU A 71 0.39 13.16 -9.64
N LYS A 72 -0.62 13.16 -10.52
CA LYS A 72 -1.73 14.13 -10.51
C LYS A 72 -2.54 14.02 -9.22
N ALA A 73 -2.86 12.81 -8.78
CA ALA A 73 -3.60 12.59 -7.53
C ALA A 73 -2.84 13.10 -6.29
N ILE A 74 -1.52 13.25 -6.40
CA ILE A 74 -0.65 13.77 -5.33
C ILE A 74 -0.48 15.29 -5.40
N LEU A 75 -0.49 15.88 -6.60
CA LEU A 75 -0.14 17.29 -6.85
C LEU A 75 -1.35 18.23 -6.98
N LEU A 76 -2.58 17.72 -7.06
CA LEU A 76 -3.81 18.51 -7.27
C LEU A 76 -4.26 19.42 -6.11
N GLU A 77 -3.48 19.58 -5.04
CA GLU A 77 -3.75 20.54 -3.95
C GLU A 77 -2.63 21.60 -3.80
N VAL A 78 -2.03 22.01 -4.92
CA VAL A 78 -1.20 23.22 -4.97
C VAL A 78 -2.02 24.32 -5.64
N GLU A 79 -2.99 24.86 -4.91
CA GLU A 79 -3.55 26.21 -5.12
C GLU A 79 -3.19 27.07 -3.92
#